data_AF-A0A4V6MKK0-F1
#
_entry.id   AF-A0A4V6MKK0-F1
#
_cell.length_a   1.000
_cell.length_b   1.000
_cell.length_c   1.000
_cell.angle_alpha   90.00
_cell.angle_beta   90.00
_cell.angle_gamma   90.00
#
_symmetry.space_group_name_H-M   'P 1'
#
loop_
_entity.id
_entity.type
_entity.pdbx_description
1 polymer ?
#
loop_
_entity_poly.entity_id
_entity_poly.type
_entity_poly.pdbx_seq_one_letter_code
_entity_poly.pdbx_strand_id
1 'polypeptide(L)'
;MAKEKARYFTFLLYPESIPSDWELKLETLGVPMAISPLHDKDKSSIKGQKYKKAHYHVLYIAKNPVTADSVRKKIKLLLGEKSLAMVQVVLNVENMYLYLTHESKDAIAKKKHVYDKADIKLINNFDIDRYVTLDVEEKTELFNVVVSLIRAYT
;
A
#
# COMPACT_ATOMS: atom_id res chain seq x y z
N MET A 1 21.15 19.07 -0.75
CA MET A 1 20.03 18.86 -1.68
C MET A 1 18.73 18.76 -0.89
N ALA A 2 17.63 19.33 -1.38
CA ALA A 2 16.33 19.19 -0.72
C ALA A 2 15.88 17.73 -0.79
N LYS A 3 15.42 17.16 0.33
CA LYS A 3 14.87 15.80 0.36
C LYS A 3 13.55 15.80 -0.40
N GLU A 4 13.41 14.89 -1.37
CA GLU A 4 12.18 14.73 -2.14
C GLU A 4 10.98 14.47 -1.21
N LYS A 5 9.87 15.12 -1.54
CA LYS A 5 8.60 14.98 -0.83
C LYS A 5 7.62 14.21 -1.71
N ALA A 6 6.88 13.30 -1.10
CA ALA A 6 5.82 12.55 -1.75
C ALA A 6 4.62 12.40 -0.83
N ARG A 7 3.51 11.90 -1.38
CA ARG A 7 2.30 11.58 -0.60
C ARG A 7 2.15 10.08 -0.34
N TYR A 8 2.67 9.24 -1.22
CA TYR A 8 2.46 7.80 -1.17
C TYR A 8 3.76 7.09 -0.84
N PHE A 9 3.69 6.17 0.11
CA PHE A 9 4.86 5.47 0.62
C PHE A 9 4.56 4.00 0.82
N THR A 10 5.62 3.19 0.76
CA THR A 10 5.57 1.80 1.17
C THR A 10 6.73 1.45 2.10
N PHE A 11 6.49 0.51 3.00
CA PHE A 11 7.52 -0.04 3.89
C PHE A 11 7.14 -1.45 4.34
N LEU A 12 8.13 -2.13 4.92
CA LEU A 12 7.96 -3.46 5.48
C LEU A 12 7.84 -3.38 7.00
N LEU A 13 6.89 -4.14 7.55
CA LEU A 13 6.83 -4.45 8.97
C LEU A 13 7.10 -5.93 9.17
N TYR A 14 7.91 -6.26 10.17
CA TYR A 14 8.16 -7.65 10.54
C TYR A 14 7.43 -7.98 11.85
N PRO A 15 6.60 -9.05 11.90
CA PRO A 15 5.78 -9.36 13.09
C PRO A 15 6.58 -9.45 14.39
N GLU A 16 7.82 -9.97 14.34
CA GLU A 16 8.68 -10.11 15.52
C GLU A 16 9.37 -8.80 15.95
N SER A 17 9.24 -7.74 15.16
CA SER A 17 9.89 -6.44 15.38
C SER A 17 8.90 -5.32 15.73
N ILE A 18 7.61 -5.63 15.82
CA ILE A 18 6.51 -4.69 16.13
C ILE A 18 5.70 -5.22 17.33
N PRO A 19 5.03 -4.34 18.10
CA PRO A 19 4.24 -4.77 19.25
C PRO A 19 2.95 -5.49 18.82
N SER A 20 2.32 -6.25 19.71
CA SER A 20 1.09 -7.02 19.40
C SER A 20 -0.11 -6.14 19.03
N ASP A 21 -0.15 -4.90 19.53
CA ASP A 21 -1.20 -3.89 19.30
C ASP A 21 -0.88 -2.94 18.13
N TRP A 22 0.03 -3.33 17.23
CA TRP A 22 0.53 -2.48 16.15
C TRP A 22 -0.58 -1.92 15.23
N GLU A 23 -1.63 -2.69 14.97
CA GLU A 23 -2.77 -2.27 14.13
C GLU A 23 -3.51 -1.08 14.75
N LEU A 24 -3.91 -1.23 16.03
CA LEU A 24 -4.54 -0.16 16.80
C LEU A 24 -3.65 1.09 16.86
N LYS A 25 -2.35 0.90 17.04
CA LYS A 25 -1.40 2.02 17.01
C LYS A 25 -1.38 2.73 15.66
N LEU A 26 -1.34 2.00 14.55
CA LEU A 26 -1.40 2.60 13.20
C LEU A 26 -2.72 3.36 12.97
N GLU A 27 -3.84 2.84 13.48
CA GLU A 27 -5.13 3.53 13.44
C GLU A 27 -5.06 4.91 14.12
N THR A 28 -4.41 5.04 15.28
CA THR A 28 -4.27 6.33 15.99
C THR A 28 -3.60 7.45 15.18
N LEU A 29 -2.86 7.11 14.11
CA LEU A 29 -2.25 8.12 13.25
C LEU A 29 -3.28 8.91 12.43
N GLY A 30 -4.49 8.39 12.25
CA GLY A 30 -5.52 8.97 11.38
C GLY A 30 -5.07 9.06 9.91
N VAL A 31 -4.13 8.21 9.50
CA VAL A 31 -3.58 8.16 8.15
C VAL A 31 -4.14 6.93 7.44
N PRO A 32 -4.73 7.06 6.23
CA PRO A 32 -5.18 5.93 5.45
C PRO A 32 -4.03 4.99 5.08
N MET A 33 -4.20 3.70 5.33
CA MET A 33 -3.23 2.67 4.96
C MET A 33 -3.92 1.39 4.47
N ALA A 34 -3.26 0.67 3.57
CA ALA A 34 -3.57 -0.71 3.23
C ALA A 34 -2.38 -1.60 3.59
N ILE A 35 -2.64 -2.71 4.26
CA ILE A 35 -1.60 -3.63 4.71
C ILE A 35 -1.85 -4.98 4.05
N SER A 36 -0.80 -5.58 3.49
CA SER A 36 -0.87 -6.88 2.86
C SER A 36 -1.27 -7.98 3.85
N PRO A 37 -1.67 -9.16 3.35
CA PRO A 37 -1.57 -10.40 4.10
C PRO A 37 -0.14 -10.62 4.61
N LEU A 38 0.06 -11.55 5.53
CA LEU A 38 1.41 -11.91 5.96
C LEU A 38 2.16 -12.61 4.82
N HIS A 39 3.23 -11.99 4.32
CA HIS A 39 4.05 -12.57 3.27
C HIS A 39 5.08 -13.53 3.85
N ASP A 40 4.77 -14.83 3.85
CA ASP A 40 5.60 -15.91 4.41
C ASP A 40 6.12 -16.91 3.35
N LYS A 41 5.68 -16.77 2.09
CA LYS A 41 6.01 -17.66 0.97
C LYS A 41 6.84 -17.00 -0.12
N ASP A 42 7.38 -15.82 0.16
CA ASP A 42 8.26 -15.10 -0.76
C ASP A 42 9.60 -15.81 -0.91
N LYS A 43 9.94 -16.23 -2.13
CA LYS A 43 11.21 -16.95 -2.39
C LYS A 43 12.41 -16.08 -2.00
N SER A 44 13.32 -16.67 -1.23
CA SER A 44 14.60 -16.03 -0.89
C SER A 44 15.64 -16.24 -1.98
N SER A 45 16.57 -15.30 -2.10
CA SER A 45 17.78 -15.43 -2.93
C SER A 45 18.98 -15.93 -2.12
N ILE A 46 18.86 -16.11 -0.81
CA ILE A 46 19.94 -16.53 0.08
C ILE A 46 20.07 -18.06 0.04
N LYS A 47 21.29 -18.56 -0.21
CA LYS A 47 21.57 -20.01 -0.28
C LYS A 47 21.18 -20.70 1.03
N GLY A 48 20.36 -21.76 0.93
CA GLY A 48 19.88 -22.53 2.08
C GLY A 48 18.60 -21.97 2.74
N GLN A 49 18.14 -20.79 2.33
CA GLN A 49 16.88 -20.22 2.80
C GLN A 49 15.81 -20.35 1.70
N LYS A 50 14.72 -21.07 1.98
CA LYS A 50 13.62 -21.23 1.00
C LYS A 50 12.81 -19.94 0.85
N TYR A 51 12.41 -19.35 1.97
CA TYR A 51 11.54 -18.18 2.02
C TYR A 51 12.18 -17.02 2.77
N LYS A 52 11.87 -15.79 2.36
CA LYS A 52 12.22 -14.58 3.08
C LYS A 52 11.56 -14.59 4.46
N LYS A 53 12.08 -13.76 5.37
CA LYS A 53 11.45 -13.55 6.68
C LYS A 53 10.03 -13.03 6.50
N ALA A 54 9.09 -13.55 7.29
CA ALA A 54 7.69 -13.15 7.22
C ALA A 54 7.53 -11.64 7.44
N HIS A 55 6.80 -10.95 6.58
CA HIS A 55 6.64 -9.51 6.64
C HIS A 55 5.30 -9.05 6.09
N TYR A 56 4.87 -7.86 6.50
CA TYR A 56 3.78 -7.13 5.89
C TYR A 56 4.34 -6.04 4.98
N HIS A 57 3.76 -5.89 3.80
CA HIS A 57 3.85 -4.67 3.03
C HIS A 57 2.78 -3.69 3.50
N VAL A 58 3.17 -2.45 3.75
CA VAL A 58 2.24 -1.37 4.08
C VAL A 58 2.26 -0.35 2.95
N LEU A 59 1.10 0.05 2.47
CA LEU A 59 0.87 1.21 1.63
C LEU A 59 0.33 2.34 2.51
N TYR A 60 1.03 3.46 2.55
CA TYR A 60 0.77 4.59 3.45
C TYR A 60 0.47 5.85 2.63
N ILE A 61 -0.67 6.50 2.92
CA ILE A 61 -1.10 7.70 2.20
C ILE A 61 -1.02 8.95 3.08
N ALA A 62 0.08 9.70 2.97
CA ALA A 62 0.28 10.93 3.71
C ALA A 62 -0.74 12.01 3.31
N LYS A 63 -1.34 12.67 4.31
CA LYS A 63 -2.25 13.80 4.12
C LYS A 63 -1.63 14.92 3.28
N ASN A 64 -0.36 15.24 3.54
CA ASN A 64 0.42 16.26 2.83
C ASN A 64 1.73 15.68 2.30
N PRO A 65 2.37 16.30 1.29
CA PRO A 65 3.71 15.90 0.85
C PRO A 65 4.73 15.98 1.99
N VAL A 66 5.35 14.85 2.32
CA VAL A 66 6.36 14.70 3.37
C VAL A 66 7.56 13.93 2.84
N THR A 67 8.64 13.87 3.59
CA THR A 67 9.82 13.06 3.23
C THR A 67 9.64 11.62 3.73
N ALA A 68 10.27 10.66 3.05
CA ALA A 68 10.30 9.26 3.49
C ALA A 68 10.87 9.11 4.92
N ASP A 69 11.87 9.92 5.27
CA ASP A 69 12.44 9.97 6.62
C ASP A 69 11.43 10.41 7.69
N SER A 70 10.53 11.35 7.36
CA SER A 70 9.49 11.80 8.29
C SER A 70 8.50 10.67 8.58
N VAL A 71 8.09 9.92 7.55
CA VAL A 71 7.25 8.72 7.70
C VAL A 71 7.99 7.67 8.54
N ARG A 72 9.26 7.37 8.20
CA ARG A 72 10.10 6.41 8.94
C ARG A 72 10.18 6.75 10.44
N LYS A 73 10.49 8.01 10.77
CA LYS A 73 10.58 8.46 12.18
C LYS A 73 9.25 8.32 12.90
N LYS A 74 8.14 8.69 12.24
CA LYS A 74 6.79 8.57 12.80
C LYS A 74 6.43 7.13 13.13
N ILE A 75 6.64 6.20 12.19
CA ILE A 75 6.32 4.79 12.43
C ILE A 75 7.23 4.18 13.50
N LYS A 76 8.53 4.53 13.53
CA LYS A 76 9.44 4.08 14.59
C LYS A 76 9.10 4.60 15.97
N LEU A 77 8.66 5.85 16.07
CA LEU A 77 8.18 6.41 17.34
C LEU A 77 6.97 5.64 17.86
N LEU A 78 6.10 5.21 16.96
CA LEU A 78 4.85 4.54 17.28
C LEU A 78 5.02 3.04 17.57
N LEU A 79 5.77 2.33 16.73
CA LEU A 79 5.90 0.86 16.75
C LEU A 79 7.25 0.39 17.32
N GLY A 80 8.14 1.30 17.68
CA GLY A 80 9.48 1.01 18.20
C GLY A 80 10.58 1.15 17.14
N GLU A 81 11.81 1.37 17.61
CA GLU A 81 12.96 1.71 16.76
C GLU A 81 13.31 0.62 15.72
N LYS A 82 12.98 -0.64 16.03
CA LYS A 82 13.25 -1.80 15.16
C LYS A 82 12.10 -2.13 14.20
N SER A 83 11.00 -1.39 14.23
CA SER A 83 9.77 -1.69 13.47
C SER A 83 9.95 -1.76 11.96
N LEU A 84 10.79 -0.89 11.39
CA LEU A 84 11.09 -0.88 9.96
C LEU A 84 12.51 -0.41 9.63
N ALA A 85 13.05 -0.93 8.53
CA ALA A 85 14.36 -0.57 8.03
C ALA A 85 14.32 0.66 7.12
N MET A 86 13.44 0.65 6.11
CA MET A 86 13.37 1.62 5.02
C MET A 86 11.93 1.97 4.67
N VAL A 87 11.72 3.21 4.22
CA VAL A 87 10.49 3.69 3.60
C VAL A 87 10.82 4.11 2.16
N GLN A 88 9.98 3.70 1.21
CA GLN A 88 10.13 4.00 -0.21
C GLN A 88 8.95 4.84 -0.70
N VAL A 89 9.19 5.70 -1.68
CA VAL A 89 8.14 6.47 -2.35
C VAL A 89 7.39 5.55 -3.32
N VAL A 90 6.07 5.68 -3.36
CA VAL A 90 5.20 4.98 -4.31
C VAL A 90 4.75 5.97 -5.38
N LEU A 91 4.99 5.62 -6.65
CA LEU A 91 4.59 6.46 -7.78
C LEU A 91 3.20 6.10 -8.30
N ASN A 92 2.85 4.81 -8.29
CA ASN A 92 1.56 4.30 -8.71
C ASN A 92 0.94 3.49 -7.55
N VAL A 93 -0.15 4.03 -6.99
CA VAL A 93 -0.84 3.48 -5.81
C VAL A 93 -1.55 2.17 -6.16
N GLU A 94 -2.24 2.12 -7.29
CA GLU A 94 -2.93 0.92 -7.79
C GLU A 94 -1.97 -0.27 -7.94
N ASN A 95 -0.83 -0.05 -8.61
CA ASN A 95 0.17 -1.09 -8.80
C ASN A 95 0.77 -1.56 -7.47
N MET A 96 0.98 -0.65 -6.51
CA MET A 96 1.45 -1.03 -5.17
C MET A 96 0.38 -1.79 -4.38
N TYR A 97 -0.89 -1.41 -4.51
CA TYR A 97 -2.02 -2.10 -3.90
C TYR A 97 -2.15 -3.53 -4.43
N LEU A 98 -2.10 -3.73 -5.75
CA LEU A 98 -2.05 -5.05 -6.37
C LEU A 98 -0.82 -5.86 -5.94
N TYR A 99 0.31 -5.19 -5.68
CA TYR A 99 1.51 -5.86 -5.20
C TYR A 99 1.36 -6.39 -3.76
N LEU A 100 0.44 -5.85 -2.94
CA LEU A 100 0.15 -6.37 -1.59
C LEU A 100 -0.28 -7.85 -1.62
N THR A 101 -0.88 -8.31 -2.72
CA THR A 101 -1.29 -9.72 -2.93
C THR A 101 -0.50 -10.41 -4.03
N HIS A 102 0.52 -9.75 -4.59
CA HIS A 102 1.30 -10.20 -5.75
C HIS A 102 0.51 -10.37 -7.06
N GLU A 103 -0.52 -9.56 -7.26
CA GLU A 103 -1.30 -9.50 -8.51
C GLU A 103 -0.87 -8.36 -9.43
N SER A 104 0.17 -7.61 -9.06
CA SER A 104 0.74 -6.65 -10.00
C SER A 104 1.43 -7.35 -11.16
N LYS A 105 1.48 -6.69 -12.33
CA LYS A 105 2.06 -7.25 -13.56
C LYS A 105 3.48 -7.80 -13.34
N ASP A 106 4.31 -7.08 -12.60
CA ASP A 106 5.68 -7.50 -12.28
C ASP A 106 5.73 -8.73 -11.35
N ALA A 107 4.88 -8.77 -10.33
CA ALA A 107 4.82 -9.90 -9.39
C ALA A 107 4.37 -11.19 -10.08
N ILE A 108 3.38 -11.09 -10.98
CA ILE A 108 2.90 -12.18 -11.82
C ILE A 108 4.00 -12.66 -12.76
N ALA A 109 4.69 -11.74 -13.46
CA ALA A 109 5.80 -12.08 -14.36
C ALA A 109 6.93 -12.82 -13.62
N LYS A 110 7.18 -12.47 -12.36
CA LYS A 110 8.14 -13.12 -11.47
C LYS A 110 7.62 -14.40 -10.80
N LYS A 111 6.39 -14.84 -11.12
CA LYS A 111 5.74 -16.04 -10.58
C LYS A 111 5.80 -16.08 -9.05
N LYS A 112 5.50 -14.94 -8.43
CA LYS A 112 5.39 -14.84 -6.97
C LYS A 112 4.16 -15.59 -6.46
N HIS A 113 4.19 -15.96 -5.18
CA HIS A 113 3.02 -16.53 -4.52
C HIS A 113 1.94 -15.44 -4.37
N VAL A 114 0.74 -15.74 -4.84
CA VAL A 114 -0.44 -14.86 -4.71
C VAL A 114 -1.06 -15.08 -3.34
N TYR A 115 -1.32 -14.01 -2.61
CA TYR A 115 -1.99 -14.04 -1.30
C TYR A 115 -3.45 -13.62 -1.44
N ASP A 116 -4.29 -14.01 -0.48
CA ASP A 116 -5.73 -13.69 -0.53
C ASP A 116 -5.98 -12.19 -0.33
N LYS A 117 -6.84 -11.60 -1.16
CA LYS A 117 -7.27 -10.21 -1.03
C LYS A 117 -8.09 -9.97 0.22
N ALA A 118 -8.84 -10.98 0.68
CA ALA A 118 -9.66 -10.88 1.88
C ALA A 118 -8.83 -10.61 3.15
N ASP A 119 -7.54 -10.97 3.11
CA ASP A 119 -6.59 -10.76 4.21
C ASP A 119 -5.92 -9.36 4.16
N ILE A 120 -6.22 -8.52 3.17
CA ILE A 120 -5.77 -7.12 3.16
C ILE A 120 -6.48 -6.38 4.29
N LYS A 121 -5.69 -5.70 5.13
CA LYS A 121 -6.22 -4.86 6.21
C LYS A 121 -6.27 -3.41 5.78
N LEU A 122 -7.45 -2.79 5.88
CA LEU A 122 -7.66 -1.40 5.54
C LEU A 122 -7.80 -0.57 6.82
N ILE A 123 -6.96 0.46 6.95
CA ILE A 123 -6.90 1.33 8.14
C ILE A 123 -7.33 2.74 7.76
N ASN A 124 -8.06 3.40 8.67
CA ASN A 124 -8.47 4.81 8.56
C ASN A 124 -9.18 5.16 7.24
N ASN A 125 -10.16 4.33 6.86
CA ASN A 125 -10.99 4.52 5.67
C ASN A 125 -10.16 4.63 4.37
N PHE A 126 -9.09 3.83 4.27
CA PHE A 126 -8.40 3.62 3.01
C PHE A 126 -9.36 3.03 1.99
N ASP A 127 -9.32 3.57 0.79
CA ASP A 127 -10.20 3.23 -0.31
C ASP A 127 -9.39 3.37 -1.60
N ILE A 128 -9.19 2.26 -2.31
CA ILE A 128 -8.34 2.22 -3.50
C ILE A 128 -8.94 3.03 -4.65
N ASP A 129 -10.26 3.12 -4.73
CA ASP A 129 -10.97 3.79 -5.83
C ASP A 129 -10.70 5.31 -5.84
N ARG A 130 -10.27 5.88 -4.70
CA ARG A 130 -9.83 7.28 -4.61
C ARG A 130 -8.49 7.54 -5.30
N TYR A 131 -7.74 6.49 -5.62
CA TYR A 131 -6.40 6.57 -6.19
C TYR A 131 -6.30 5.93 -7.57
N VAL A 132 -7.33 5.20 -8.00
CA VAL A 132 -7.49 4.74 -9.38
C VAL A 132 -8.11 5.89 -10.18
N THR A 133 -7.34 6.44 -11.11
CA THR A 133 -7.84 7.51 -11.98
C THR A 133 -8.42 6.92 -13.24
N LEU A 134 -9.70 7.19 -13.50
CA LEU A 134 -10.30 6.93 -14.80
C LEU A 134 -9.53 7.67 -15.89
N ASP A 135 -9.30 6.98 -17.01
CA ASP A 135 -8.70 7.61 -18.19
C ASP A 135 -9.68 8.61 -18.84
N VAL A 136 -9.22 9.30 -19.89
CA VAL A 136 -10.01 10.37 -20.52
C VAL A 136 -11.20 9.77 -21.27
N GLU A 137 -11.00 8.61 -21.87
CA GLU A 137 -11.97 7.85 -22.63
C GLU A 137 -13.11 7.35 -21.73
N GLU A 138 -12.78 6.71 -20.60
CA GLU A 138 -13.73 6.25 -19.58
C GLU A 138 -14.55 7.41 -19.02
N LYS A 139 -13.91 8.55 -18.73
CA LYS A 139 -14.61 9.77 -18.30
C LYS A 139 -15.59 10.27 -19.36
N THR A 140 -15.18 10.23 -20.63
CA THR A 140 -16.01 10.68 -21.76
C THR A 140 -17.19 9.74 -21.97
N GLU A 141 -16.98 8.43 -21.86
CA GLU A 141 -18.04 7.43 -21.94
C GLU A 141 -19.06 7.61 -20.81
N LEU A 142 -18.59 7.71 -19.56
CA LEU A 142 -19.46 7.98 -18.41
C LEU A 142 -20.24 9.29 -18.55
N PHE A 143 -19.59 10.34 -19.04
CA PHE A 143 -20.26 11.61 -19.32
C PHE A 143 -21.41 11.43 -20.33
N ASN A 144 -21.17 10.72 -21.43
CA ASN A 144 -22.18 10.45 -22.46
C ASN A 144 -23.33 9.58 -21.93
N VAL A 145 -23.04 8.61 -21.07
CA VAL A 145 -24.06 7.80 -20.39
C VAL A 145 -24.95 8.69 -19.52
N VAL A 146 -24.35 9.55 -18.69
CA VAL A 146 -25.11 10.48 -17.82
C VAL A 146 -25.96 11.44 -18.64
N VAL A 147 -25.42 12.04 -19.71
CA VAL A 147 -26.18 12.93 -20.60
C VAL A 147 -27.35 12.21 -21.27
N SER A 148 -27.14 10.97 -21.71
CA SER A 148 -28.19 10.16 -22.34
C SER A 148 -29.31 9.83 -21.36
N LEU A 149 -28.97 9.50 -20.11
CA LEU A 149 -29.94 9.28 -19.05
C LEU A 149 -30.75 10.55 -18.77
N ILE A 150 -30.10 11.71 -18.61
CA ILE A 150 -30.81 12.98 -18.39
C ILE A 150 -31.81 13.23 -19.53
N ARG A 151 -31.36 13.13 -20.78
CA ARG A 151 -32.23 13.31 -21.97
C ARG A 151 -33.38 12.33 -22.06
N ALA A 152 -33.26 11.13 -21.49
CA ALA A 152 -34.35 10.15 -21.50
C ALA A 152 -35.45 10.47 -20.48
N TYR A 153 -35.14 11.28 -19.45
CA TYR A 153 -36.05 11.63 -18.36
C TYR A 153 -36.39 13.13 -18.28
N THR A 154 -35.99 13.92 -19.29
CA THR A 154 -36.38 15.32 -19.51
C THR A 154 -36.88 15.50 -20.93
#